data_AF-A0A7T7XRH3-F1
#
_entry.id   AF-A0A7T7XRH3-F1
#
_cell.length_a   1.000
_cell.length_b   1.000
_cell.length_c   1.000
_cell.angle_alpha   90.00
_cell.angle_beta   90.00
_cell.angle_gamma   90.00
#
_symmetry.space_group_name_H-M   'P 1'
#
loop_
_entity.id
_entity.type
_entity.pdbx_description
1 polymer ?
#
loop_
_entity_poly.entity_id
_entity_poly.type
_entity_poly.pdbx_seq_one_letter_code
_entity_poly.pdbx_strand_id
1 'polypeptide(L)'
;MRLAVLGGSFNPIHIGHMALAEAALNAFSFDRIILIPVYQSPHKEQLSGAAAQDRLDMLCSSIPADPRFTVDDCEIQREGVSYTIDTLEYIDKQYRPEGKIGLIIGDDLARDFHTWRRADEIAERADIIIAHRFNQGEISFPYPYKRLKNEIIPLSSGDVRRRISSGQDWLYLVPQGARFIIEDRSLYGFGESSGSKESPGYGFSLIAMVEDAVRNFVPSHRFLHCRNVAVLSWDLCGEFGVDPRKGYLAGIAHDMCKHFSEADLRELASADGGGISKLEQKKPSLLHARAAAVFLERRFGISDEDVLDAVRFHTTGSEFMGPLAKIVYIADKIEVGRNNINPRMRDVGKNADLDQLFETVFNETVAYLDSQELVLSEGTRRLLESIQKKRT
;
A
#
# COMPACT_ATOMS: atom_id res chain seq x y z
N MET A 1 1.79 27.91 0.14
CA MET A 1 1.17 26.55 0.20
C MET A 1 0.13 26.54 1.31
N ARG A 2 -1.13 26.34 0.95
CA ARG A 2 -2.26 26.28 1.88
C ARG A 2 -2.41 24.86 2.41
N LEU A 3 -2.46 24.72 3.73
CA LEU A 3 -2.50 23.43 4.41
C LEU A 3 -3.80 23.25 5.19
N ALA A 4 -4.24 22.01 5.29
CA ALA A 4 -5.25 21.60 6.24
C ALA A 4 -4.82 20.34 7.01
N VAL A 5 -5.27 20.24 8.25
CA VAL A 5 -4.99 19.15 9.17
C VAL A 5 -6.27 18.39 9.44
N LEU A 6 -6.19 17.06 9.32
CA LEU A 6 -7.20 16.12 9.78
C LEU A 6 -6.60 15.28 10.91
N GLY A 7 -6.89 15.68 12.14
CA GLY A 7 -6.49 14.95 13.33
C GLY A 7 -7.48 13.83 13.66
N GLY A 8 -6.99 12.69 14.15
CA GLY A 8 -7.87 11.59 14.50
C GLY A 8 -7.17 10.44 15.22
N SER A 9 -7.95 9.58 15.88
CA SER A 9 -7.39 8.35 16.43
C SER A 9 -7.03 7.35 15.33
N PHE A 10 -7.73 7.34 14.20
CA PHE A 10 -7.50 6.38 13.10
C PHE A 10 -7.34 4.94 13.60
N ASN A 11 -8.32 4.47 14.38
CA ASN A 11 -8.22 3.22 15.14
C ASN A 11 -9.34 2.21 14.76
N PRO A 12 -9.41 1.72 13.52
CA PRO A 12 -8.49 1.97 12.40
C PRO A 12 -8.89 3.18 11.54
N ILE A 13 -8.01 3.62 10.65
CA ILE A 13 -8.42 4.44 9.50
C ILE A 13 -9.43 3.64 8.64
N HIS A 14 -10.37 4.34 8.01
CA HIS A 14 -11.44 3.74 7.23
C HIS A 14 -11.83 4.63 6.05
N ILE A 15 -12.61 4.10 5.09
CA ILE A 15 -12.97 4.82 3.86
C ILE A 15 -13.63 6.19 4.11
N GLY A 16 -14.39 6.31 5.21
CA GLY A 16 -14.98 7.59 5.62
C GLY A 16 -13.97 8.71 5.89
N HIS A 17 -12.80 8.39 6.45
CA HIS A 17 -11.74 9.38 6.66
C HIS A 17 -11.14 9.85 5.34
N MET A 18 -10.89 8.90 4.42
CA MET A 18 -10.30 9.19 3.10
C MET A 18 -11.22 10.08 2.26
N ALA A 19 -12.50 9.74 2.18
CA ALA A 19 -13.49 10.53 1.46
C ALA A 19 -13.63 11.95 2.02
N LEU A 20 -13.57 12.10 3.34
CA LEU A 20 -13.64 13.39 4.02
C LEU A 20 -12.40 14.24 3.74
N ALA A 21 -11.20 13.65 3.81
CA ALA A 21 -9.95 14.33 3.49
C ALA A 21 -9.92 14.84 2.04
N GLU A 22 -10.35 13.99 1.09
CA GLU A 22 -10.46 14.36 -0.33
C GLU A 22 -11.50 15.46 -0.57
N ALA A 23 -12.67 15.36 0.05
CA ALA A 23 -13.71 16.38 -0.06
C ALA A 23 -13.21 17.75 0.45
N ALA A 24 -12.50 17.78 1.57
CA ALA A 24 -11.94 19.00 2.13
C ALA A 24 -10.86 19.61 1.23
N LEU A 25 -9.95 18.78 0.69
CA LEU A 25 -8.92 19.19 -0.26
C LEU A 25 -9.55 19.93 -1.46
N ASN A 26 -10.57 19.32 -2.07
CA ASN A 26 -11.21 19.84 -3.27
C ASN A 26 -12.09 21.08 -3.01
N ALA A 27 -12.87 21.08 -1.92
CA ALA A 27 -13.84 22.15 -1.65
C ALA A 27 -13.20 23.49 -1.29
N PHE A 28 -12.02 23.48 -0.68
CA PHE A 28 -11.38 24.68 -0.13
C PHE A 28 -10.04 25.03 -0.79
N SER A 29 -9.66 24.28 -1.83
CA SER A 29 -8.42 24.46 -2.60
C SER A 29 -7.19 24.48 -1.70
N PHE A 30 -7.09 23.49 -0.81
CA PHE A 30 -5.84 23.25 -0.09
C PHE A 30 -4.85 22.56 -1.03
N ASP A 31 -3.57 22.90 -0.89
CA ASP A 31 -2.51 22.24 -1.66
C ASP A 31 -2.19 20.86 -1.07
N ARG A 32 -2.37 20.71 0.25
CA ARG A 32 -2.07 19.48 0.97
C ARG A 32 -2.89 19.30 2.25
N ILE A 33 -3.31 18.07 2.50
CA ILE A 33 -3.92 17.58 3.74
C ILE A 33 -2.87 16.80 4.54
N ILE A 34 -2.71 17.16 5.81
CA ILE A 34 -1.86 16.46 6.76
C ILE A 34 -2.76 15.64 7.69
N LEU A 35 -2.62 14.32 7.66
CA LEU A 35 -3.29 13.42 8.58
C LEU A 35 -2.40 13.20 9.80
N ILE A 36 -2.92 13.47 11.00
CA ILE A 36 -2.15 13.43 12.24
C ILE A 36 -2.80 12.41 13.20
N PRO A 37 -2.19 11.22 13.39
CA PRO A 37 -2.67 10.26 14.36
C PRO A 37 -2.37 10.73 15.78
N VAL A 38 -3.41 10.83 16.62
CA VAL A 38 -3.21 11.23 18.02
C VAL A 38 -2.39 10.19 18.78
N TYR A 39 -1.57 10.58 19.75
CA TYR A 39 -0.97 9.63 20.70
C TYR A 39 -2.01 9.16 21.71
N GLN A 40 -2.53 10.11 22.50
CA GLN A 40 -3.62 9.93 23.44
C GLN A 40 -4.64 11.05 23.24
N SER A 41 -5.90 10.67 23.06
CA SER A 41 -6.98 11.64 22.88
C SER A 41 -7.30 12.35 24.20
N PRO A 42 -7.42 13.69 24.23
CA PRO A 42 -7.82 14.43 25.44
C PRO A 42 -9.25 14.09 25.90
N HIS A 43 -10.05 13.46 25.04
CA HIS A 43 -11.45 13.12 25.29
C HIS A 43 -11.67 11.63 25.61
N LYS A 44 -10.59 10.82 25.71
CA LYS A 44 -10.68 9.38 26.01
C LYS A 44 -9.57 9.00 27.00
N GLU A 45 -9.95 8.43 28.14
CA GLU A 45 -9.00 8.03 29.20
C GLU A 45 -7.97 7.00 28.72
N GLN A 46 -8.34 6.10 27.80
CA GLN A 46 -7.41 5.20 27.13
C GLN A 46 -7.96 4.76 25.76
N LEU A 47 -7.14 4.79 24.72
CA LEU A 47 -7.50 4.25 23.41
C LEU A 47 -7.39 2.72 23.46
N SER A 48 -8.53 2.01 23.46
CA SER A 48 -8.56 0.55 23.32
C SER A 48 -8.42 0.12 21.85
N GLY A 49 -7.88 -1.07 21.62
CA GLY A 49 -7.63 -1.61 20.27
C GLY A 49 -6.14 -1.59 19.92
N ALA A 50 -5.73 -0.73 18.99
CA ALA A 50 -4.37 -0.72 18.45
C ALA A 50 -3.46 0.32 19.13
N ALA A 51 -2.16 0.00 19.24
CA ALA A 51 -1.17 0.92 19.79
C ALA A 51 -0.96 2.15 18.89
N ALA A 52 -0.29 3.19 19.39
CA ALA A 52 -0.01 4.38 18.59
C ALA A 52 0.75 4.06 17.30
N GLN A 53 1.78 3.19 17.39
CA GLN A 53 2.56 2.76 16.24
C GLN A 53 1.72 1.99 15.22
N ASP A 54 0.86 1.06 15.66
CA ASP A 54 -0.04 0.32 14.76
C ASP A 54 -0.96 1.27 13.96
N ARG A 55 -1.47 2.31 14.62
CA ARG A 55 -2.34 3.31 13.99
C ARG A 55 -1.59 4.17 12.98
N LEU A 56 -0.35 4.52 13.27
CA LEU A 56 0.54 5.18 12.31
C LEU A 56 0.80 4.28 11.10
N ASP A 57 1.12 3.00 11.32
CA ASP A 57 1.42 2.05 10.25
C ASP A 57 0.19 1.80 9.36
N MET A 58 -1.00 1.66 9.97
CA MET A 58 -2.27 1.59 9.23
C MET A 58 -2.51 2.84 8.39
N LEU A 59 -2.21 4.02 8.93
CA LEU A 59 -2.40 5.30 8.26
C LEU A 59 -1.44 5.43 7.07
N CYS A 60 -0.14 5.28 7.29
CA CYS A 60 0.90 5.35 6.25
C CYS A 60 0.65 4.35 5.11
N SER A 61 0.28 3.12 5.43
CA SER A 61 -0.02 2.09 4.42
C SER A 61 -1.30 2.39 3.63
N SER A 62 -2.22 3.19 4.19
CA SER A 62 -3.52 3.49 3.57
C SER A 62 -3.51 4.70 2.65
N ILE A 63 -2.54 5.61 2.79
CA ILE A 63 -2.49 6.82 1.98
C ILE A 63 -1.89 6.49 0.59
N PRO A 64 -2.57 6.84 -0.52
CA PRO A 64 -2.02 6.65 -1.87
C PRO A 64 -0.79 7.55 -2.10
N ALA A 65 0.02 7.26 -3.12
CA ALA A 65 1.19 8.07 -3.48
C ALA A 65 0.78 9.38 -4.18
N ASP A 66 0.02 10.21 -3.46
CA ASP A 66 -0.47 11.51 -3.88
C ASP A 66 0.18 12.59 -2.99
N PRO A 67 1.01 13.50 -3.55
CA PRO A 67 1.73 14.51 -2.78
C PRO A 67 0.83 15.54 -2.07
N ARG A 68 -0.48 15.51 -2.36
CA ARG A 68 -1.51 16.31 -1.68
C ARG A 68 -1.96 15.70 -0.36
N PHE A 69 -1.54 14.48 -0.02
CA PHE A 69 -1.78 13.87 1.28
C PHE A 69 -0.45 13.52 1.94
N THR A 70 -0.35 13.76 3.24
CA THR A 70 0.86 13.47 4.02
C THR A 70 0.44 13.00 5.41
N VAL A 71 1.20 12.07 5.96
CA VAL A 71 1.06 11.65 7.36
C VAL A 71 2.17 12.31 8.17
N ASP A 72 1.82 12.90 9.30
CA ASP A 72 2.80 13.49 10.23
C ASP A 72 2.55 12.91 11.62
N ASP A 73 3.57 12.29 12.20
CA ASP A 73 3.51 11.57 13.47
C ASP A 73 3.90 12.45 14.67
N CYS A 74 3.89 13.79 14.51
CA CYS A 74 4.32 14.73 15.54
C CYS A 74 3.65 14.52 16.91
N GLU A 75 2.38 14.11 16.93
CA GLU A 75 1.67 13.84 18.18
C GLU A 75 2.14 12.55 18.86
N ILE A 76 2.49 11.52 18.07
CA ILE A 76 3.06 10.26 18.57
C ILE A 76 4.47 10.51 19.10
N GLN A 77 5.30 11.22 18.34
CA GLN A 77 6.68 11.57 18.74
C GLN A 77 6.74 12.43 20.00
N ARG A 78 5.75 13.33 20.19
CA ARG A 78 5.67 14.18 21.39
C ARG A 78 5.23 13.40 22.64
N GLU A 79 4.56 12.27 22.45
CA GLU A 79 3.90 11.50 23.51
C GLU A 79 2.91 12.34 24.35
N GLY A 80 2.25 11.70 25.32
CA GLY A 80 1.28 12.34 26.21
C GLY A 80 -0.03 12.79 25.53
N VAL A 81 -0.77 13.66 26.21
CA VAL A 81 -2.09 14.09 25.72
C VAL A 81 -1.94 14.98 24.49
N SER A 82 -2.60 14.61 23.40
CA SER A 82 -2.52 15.30 22.12
C SER A 82 -3.51 16.48 22.07
N TYR A 83 -3.07 17.66 22.51
CA TYR A 83 -3.86 18.89 22.38
C TYR A 83 -3.69 19.53 21.01
N THR A 84 -4.81 19.86 20.36
CA THR A 84 -4.84 20.45 19.02
C THR A 84 -4.05 21.75 18.91
N ILE A 85 -4.06 22.59 19.95
CA ILE A 85 -3.30 23.85 19.97
C ILE A 85 -1.78 23.60 19.81
N ASP A 86 -1.23 22.62 20.52
CA ASP A 86 0.19 22.26 20.46
C ASP A 86 0.55 21.72 19.06
N THR A 87 -0.39 21.04 18.42
CA THR A 87 -0.24 20.51 17.06
C THR A 87 -0.30 21.61 16.00
N LEU A 88 -1.22 22.57 16.12
CA LEU A 88 -1.26 23.73 15.22
C LEU A 88 0.00 24.58 15.33
N GLU A 89 0.52 24.80 16.55
CA GLU A 89 1.79 25.50 16.77
C GLU A 89 2.97 24.76 16.12
N TYR A 90 3.01 23.43 16.22
CA TYR A 90 4.02 22.60 15.55
C TYR A 90 3.94 22.71 14.02
N ILE A 91 2.74 22.53 13.44
CA ILE A 91 2.53 22.53 11.99
C ILE A 91 2.85 23.90 11.39
N ASP A 92 2.45 24.99 12.07
CA ASP A 92 2.77 26.35 11.63
C ASP A 92 4.30 26.57 11.57
N LYS A 93 5.03 26.13 12.59
CA LYS A 93 6.49 26.24 12.65
C LYS A 93 7.19 25.38 11.60
N GLN A 94 6.76 24.13 11.45
CA GLN A 94 7.41 23.13 10.61
C GLN A 94 7.16 23.38 9.12
N TYR A 95 5.93 23.70 8.74
CA TYR A 95 5.53 23.79 7.34
C TYR A 95 5.36 25.22 6.83
N ARG A 96 5.26 26.22 7.73
CA ARG A 96 5.09 27.64 7.40
C ARG A 96 4.01 27.87 6.33
N PRO A 97 2.75 27.47 6.61
CA PRO A 97 1.67 27.55 5.65
C PRO A 97 1.40 28.99 5.21
N GLU A 98 0.83 29.11 4.02
CA GLU A 98 0.28 30.37 3.53
C GLU A 98 -1.14 30.55 4.06
N GLY A 99 -1.34 31.55 4.92
CA GLY A 99 -2.61 31.80 5.60
C GLY A 99 -2.85 30.85 6.79
N LYS A 100 -4.09 30.81 7.27
CA LYS A 100 -4.47 29.95 8.40
C LYS A 100 -4.52 28.48 7.97
N ILE A 101 -4.11 27.59 8.88
CA ILE A 101 -4.25 26.14 8.72
C ILE A 101 -5.75 25.81 8.73
N GLY A 102 -6.23 25.04 7.76
CA GLY A 102 -7.58 24.48 7.81
C GLY A 102 -7.66 23.36 8.86
N LEU A 103 -8.42 23.52 9.94
CA LEU A 103 -8.62 22.46 10.93
C LEU A 103 -9.92 21.71 10.60
N ILE A 104 -9.79 20.48 10.12
CA ILE A 104 -10.93 19.65 9.72
C ILE A 104 -11.40 18.83 10.92
N ILE A 105 -12.66 19.02 11.32
CA ILE A 105 -13.34 18.29 12.38
C ILE A 105 -14.70 17.78 11.90
N GLY A 106 -15.18 16.68 12.49
CA GLY A 106 -16.54 16.22 12.27
C GLY A 106 -17.56 17.01 13.08
N ASP A 107 -18.82 17.00 12.63
CA ASP A 107 -19.97 17.56 13.33
C ASP A 107 -20.22 16.93 14.70
N ASP A 108 -19.74 15.70 14.92
CA ASP A 108 -19.70 15.02 16.21
C ASP A 108 -18.80 15.71 17.24
N LEU A 109 -17.72 16.35 16.81
CA LEU A 109 -16.78 17.06 17.69
C LEU A 109 -17.12 18.54 17.87
N ALA A 110 -17.91 19.11 16.96
CA ALA A 110 -18.26 20.53 16.98
C ALA A 110 -19.00 20.96 18.26
N ARG A 111 -19.88 20.10 18.80
CA ARG A 111 -20.67 20.39 20.00
C ARG A 111 -19.79 20.70 21.22
N ASP A 112 -18.73 19.92 21.40
CA ASP A 112 -17.88 19.98 22.59
C ASP A 112 -16.60 20.78 22.35
N PHE A 113 -16.46 21.43 21.21
CA PHE A 113 -15.25 22.18 20.83
C PHE A 113 -14.87 23.28 21.85
N HIS A 114 -15.86 23.92 22.47
CA HIS A 114 -15.64 24.92 23.51
C HIS A 114 -14.90 24.38 24.76
N THR A 115 -14.88 23.05 24.95
CA THR A 115 -14.14 22.39 26.04
C THR A 115 -12.69 22.10 25.68
N TRP A 116 -12.27 22.32 24.43
CA TRP A 116 -10.91 22.04 23.98
C TRP A 116 -9.94 23.01 24.63
N ARG A 117 -8.73 22.53 24.93
CA ARG A 117 -7.68 23.34 25.55
C ARG A 117 -7.34 24.53 24.63
N ARG A 118 -7.54 25.75 25.14
CA ARG A 118 -7.34 27.01 24.40
C ARG A 118 -8.23 27.10 23.14
N ALA A 119 -9.51 26.70 23.24
CA ALA A 119 -10.47 26.70 22.13
C ALA A 119 -10.56 28.04 21.37
N ASP A 120 -10.62 29.16 22.10
CA ASP A 120 -10.65 30.51 21.49
C ASP A 120 -9.43 30.76 20.60
N GLU A 121 -8.25 30.38 21.08
CA GLU A 121 -7.01 30.56 20.35
C GLU A 121 -6.89 29.61 19.15
N ILE A 122 -7.44 28.39 19.26
CA ILE A 122 -7.55 27.47 18.12
C ILE A 122 -8.40 28.11 17.02
N ALA A 123 -9.57 28.68 17.37
CA ALA A 123 -10.46 29.35 16.43
C ALA A 123 -9.84 30.62 15.80
N GLU A 124 -8.95 31.30 16.52
CA GLU A 124 -8.19 32.43 15.98
C GLU A 124 -7.08 32.00 15.02
N ARG A 125 -6.39 30.89 15.31
CA ARG A 125 -5.24 30.41 14.52
C ARG A 125 -5.61 29.60 13.28
N ALA A 126 -6.75 28.89 13.32
CA ALA A 126 -7.15 27.98 12.25
C ALA A 126 -8.45 28.41 11.55
N ASP A 127 -8.56 28.04 10.28
CA ASP A 127 -9.85 28.02 9.58
C ASP A 127 -10.59 26.74 9.97
N ILE A 128 -11.60 26.83 10.85
CA ILE A 128 -12.37 25.66 11.28
C ILE A 128 -13.24 25.15 10.12
N ILE A 129 -13.09 23.88 9.77
CA ILE A 129 -13.86 23.19 8.73
C ILE A 129 -14.66 22.08 9.38
N ILE A 130 -15.99 22.19 9.35
CA ILE A 130 -16.88 21.20 9.95
C ILE A 130 -17.46 20.30 8.86
N ALA A 131 -17.18 19.00 8.97
CA ALA A 131 -17.63 17.95 8.06
C ALA A 131 -18.83 17.18 8.60
N HIS A 132 -19.68 16.69 7.70
CA HIS A 132 -20.87 15.91 8.04
C HIS A 132 -20.53 14.44 8.27
N ARG A 133 -20.72 13.94 9.50
CA ARG A 133 -20.57 12.52 9.81
C ARG A 133 -21.89 11.84 10.14
N PHE A 134 -22.81 12.55 10.79
CA PHE A 134 -24.07 11.96 11.24
C PHE A 134 -25.29 12.82 10.91
N ASN A 135 -25.18 14.15 10.93
CA ASN A 135 -26.33 15.04 10.85
C ASN A 135 -26.20 16.02 9.68
N GLN A 136 -27.28 16.21 8.92
CA GLN A 136 -27.40 17.29 7.94
C GLN A 136 -28.01 18.58 8.52
N GLY A 137 -28.48 18.54 9.78
CA GLY A 137 -29.13 19.66 10.47
C GLY A 137 -28.17 20.81 10.83
N GLU A 138 -28.73 21.90 11.37
CA GLU A 138 -27.94 23.05 11.81
C GLU A 138 -26.92 22.67 12.89
N ILE A 139 -25.70 23.19 12.74
CA ILE A 139 -24.60 22.98 13.68
C ILE A 139 -24.50 24.23 14.55
N SER A 140 -24.84 24.10 15.82
CA SER A 140 -24.59 25.14 16.81
C SER A 140 -23.10 25.15 17.15
N PHE A 141 -22.38 26.15 16.65
CA PHE A 141 -20.94 26.31 16.84
C PHE A 141 -20.62 27.78 17.12
N PRO A 142 -20.00 28.12 18.27
CA PRO A 142 -19.88 29.52 18.71
C PRO A 142 -18.77 30.30 18.00
N TYR A 143 -17.96 29.65 17.15
CA TYR A 143 -16.84 30.26 16.44
C TYR A 143 -17.09 30.36 14.93
N PRO A 144 -16.36 31.22 14.20
CA PRO A 144 -16.40 31.23 12.73
C PRO A 144 -15.96 29.87 12.16
N TYR A 145 -16.77 29.31 11.26
CA TYR A 145 -16.46 28.03 10.61
C TYR A 145 -16.91 28.00 9.16
N LYS A 146 -16.30 27.10 8.39
CA LYS A 146 -16.68 26.74 7.03
C LYS A 146 -17.31 25.35 7.06
N ARG A 147 -18.48 25.21 6.44
CA ARG A 147 -19.17 23.92 6.35
C ARG A 147 -18.69 23.16 5.13
N LEU A 148 -18.21 21.93 5.31
CA LEU A 148 -17.85 21.05 4.21
C LEU A 148 -19.10 20.34 3.69
N LYS A 149 -19.37 20.44 2.38
CA LYS A 149 -20.49 19.74 1.73
C LYS A 149 -20.06 18.34 1.27
N ASN A 150 -19.71 17.47 2.22
CA ASN A 150 -19.34 16.08 1.93
C ASN A 150 -20.55 15.15 1.97
N GLU A 151 -20.44 14.03 1.24
CA GLU A 151 -21.35 12.89 1.41
C GLU A 151 -21.17 12.25 2.79
N ILE A 152 -22.28 11.82 3.39
CA ILE A 152 -22.26 11.13 4.68
C ILE A 152 -21.97 9.65 4.44
N ILE A 153 -20.81 9.19 4.89
CA ILE A 153 -20.48 7.76 4.97
C ILE A 153 -20.74 7.33 6.42
N PRO A 154 -21.81 6.57 6.71
CA PRO A 154 -22.23 6.21 8.06
C PRO A 154 -21.34 5.09 8.64
N LEU A 155 -20.04 5.34 8.69
CA LEU A 155 -19.02 4.40 9.13
C LEU A 155 -18.19 5.03 10.24
N SER A 156 -17.93 4.25 11.28
CA SER A 156 -17.04 4.63 12.37
C SER A 156 -15.99 3.56 12.63
N SER A 157 -14.81 3.95 13.11
CA SER A 157 -13.78 2.98 13.52
C SER A 157 -14.30 2.03 14.61
N GLY A 158 -15.20 2.49 15.50
CA GLY A 158 -15.82 1.63 16.50
C GLY A 158 -16.66 0.52 15.89
N ASP A 159 -17.39 0.81 14.81
CA ASP A 159 -18.13 -0.21 14.07
C ASP A 159 -17.20 -1.19 13.36
N VAL A 160 -16.13 -0.69 12.73
CA VAL A 160 -15.11 -1.54 12.10
C VAL A 160 -14.52 -2.53 13.11
N ARG A 161 -14.09 -2.06 14.29
CA ARG A 161 -13.55 -2.94 15.35
C ARG A 161 -14.55 -4.00 15.79
N ARG A 162 -15.82 -3.61 15.99
CA ARG A 162 -16.90 -4.54 16.38
C ARG A 162 -17.13 -5.63 15.33
N ARG A 163 -17.09 -5.27 14.04
CA ARG A 163 -17.26 -6.23 12.95
C ARG A 163 -16.09 -7.21 12.88
N ILE A 164 -14.86 -6.72 13.03
CA ILE A 164 -13.65 -7.55 13.08
C ILE A 164 -13.75 -8.57 14.22
N SER A 165 -14.00 -8.10 15.45
CA SER A 165 -14.07 -8.98 16.62
C SER A 165 -15.21 -9.99 16.57
N SER A 166 -16.25 -9.71 15.79
CA SER A 166 -17.44 -10.55 15.63
C SER A 166 -17.42 -11.41 14.36
N GLY A 167 -16.32 -11.39 13.59
CA GLY A 167 -16.20 -12.12 12.33
C GLY A 167 -17.17 -11.67 11.22
N GLN A 168 -17.66 -10.43 11.27
CA GLN A 168 -18.58 -9.85 10.28
C GLN A 168 -17.85 -9.17 9.13
N ASP A 169 -18.57 -8.75 8.08
CA ASP A 169 -17.99 -8.11 6.90
C ASP A 169 -17.35 -6.75 7.20
N TRP A 170 -16.03 -6.65 7.05
CA TRP A 170 -15.26 -5.41 7.28
C TRP A 170 -14.23 -5.09 6.19
N LEU A 171 -13.92 -6.05 5.30
CA LEU A 171 -12.77 -5.99 4.37
C LEU A 171 -12.70 -4.72 3.52
N TYR A 172 -13.85 -4.21 3.06
CA TYR A 172 -13.95 -3.01 2.20
C TYR A 172 -14.33 -1.73 2.97
N LEU A 173 -14.42 -1.80 4.29
CA LEU A 173 -14.68 -0.62 5.12
C LEU A 173 -13.40 0.16 5.41
N VAL A 174 -12.24 -0.47 5.23
CA VAL A 174 -10.93 0.16 5.42
C VAL A 174 -10.12 0.12 4.12
N PRO A 175 -9.17 1.06 3.93
CA PRO A 175 -8.20 0.95 2.84
C PRO A 175 -7.38 -0.34 2.99
N GLN A 176 -6.91 -0.89 1.88
CA GLN A 176 -6.18 -2.17 1.86
C GLN A 176 -4.94 -2.18 2.76
N GLY A 177 -4.20 -1.07 2.84
CA GLY A 177 -3.04 -0.97 3.74
C GLY A 177 -3.41 -1.08 5.22
N ALA A 178 -4.53 -0.48 5.66
CA ALA A 178 -5.01 -0.68 7.03
C ALA A 178 -5.52 -2.10 7.26
N ARG A 179 -6.25 -2.69 6.30
CA ARG A 179 -6.69 -4.09 6.37
C ARG A 179 -5.51 -5.02 6.66
N PHE A 180 -4.45 -4.85 5.89
CA PHE A 180 -3.25 -5.64 6.00
C PHE A 180 -2.61 -5.59 7.40
N ILE A 181 -2.47 -4.40 7.99
CA ILE A 181 -1.91 -4.26 9.35
C ILE A 181 -2.83 -4.88 10.41
N ILE A 182 -4.16 -4.80 10.20
CA ILE A 182 -5.15 -5.42 11.07
C ILE A 182 -5.02 -6.94 11.05
N GLU A 183 -4.91 -7.53 9.86
CA GLU A 183 -4.78 -8.98 9.68
C GLU A 183 -3.45 -9.49 10.24
N ASP A 184 -2.35 -8.74 10.04
CA ASP A 184 -1.00 -9.05 10.51
C ASP A 184 -0.85 -9.17 12.01
N ARG A 185 -1.31 -8.14 12.69
CA ARG A 185 -1.07 -7.99 14.13
C ARG A 185 -2.25 -8.50 14.94
N SER A 186 -3.15 -9.25 14.29
CA SER A 186 -4.40 -9.76 14.87
C SER A 186 -5.16 -8.67 15.62
N LEU A 187 -5.19 -7.46 15.07
CA LEU A 187 -5.78 -6.31 15.76
C LEU A 187 -7.28 -6.48 15.88
N TYR A 188 -7.83 -5.95 16.96
CA TYR A 188 -9.28 -5.88 17.19
C TYR A 188 -9.96 -7.26 17.28
N GLY A 189 -9.24 -8.29 17.69
CA GLY A 189 -9.77 -9.66 17.82
C GLY A 189 -9.85 -10.41 16.49
N PHE A 190 -9.16 -9.92 15.45
CA PHE A 190 -9.00 -10.66 14.20
C PHE A 190 -8.28 -11.98 14.48
N GLY A 191 -8.82 -13.11 13.99
CA GLY A 191 -8.25 -14.44 14.19
C GLY A 191 -8.61 -15.13 15.51
N GLU A 192 -9.04 -14.42 16.55
CA GLU A 192 -9.39 -15.03 17.86
C GLU A 192 -10.67 -15.89 17.83
N SER A 193 -11.56 -15.66 16.85
CA SER A 193 -12.82 -16.40 16.69
C SER A 193 -12.72 -17.59 15.71
N SER A 194 -11.55 -17.80 15.11
CA SER A 194 -11.30 -18.88 14.15
C SER A 194 -10.04 -19.62 14.59
N GLY A 195 -10.17 -20.90 14.95
CA GLY A 195 -9.04 -21.78 15.29
C GLY A 195 -8.12 -22.11 14.12
N SER A 196 -7.75 -21.13 13.29
CA SER A 196 -6.75 -21.24 12.26
C SER A 196 -5.38 -21.00 12.87
N LYS A 197 -4.62 -22.08 13.05
CA LYS A 197 -3.17 -22.05 13.27
C LYS A 197 -2.53 -21.05 12.31
N GLU A 198 -1.79 -20.09 12.85
CA GLU A 198 -0.89 -19.25 12.05
C GLU A 198 -0.05 -20.14 11.14
N SER A 199 -0.14 -19.90 9.83
CA SER A 199 0.78 -20.51 8.87
C SER A 199 2.11 -19.76 8.94
N PRO A 200 3.25 -20.45 9.00
CA PRO A 200 4.56 -19.82 8.99
C PRO A 200 4.75 -19.10 7.66
N GLY A 201 4.73 -17.76 7.68
CA GLY A 201 4.93 -16.92 6.50
C GLY A 201 5.38 -15.53 6.90
N TYR A 202 5.66 -14.68 5.92
CA TYR A 202 6.20 -13.34 6.16
C TYR A 202 5.23 -12.48 6.99
N GLY A 203 5.76 -11.83 8.02
CA GLY A 203 5.04 -10.81 8.78
C GLY A 203 4.73 -9.62 7.87
N PHE A 204 3.54 -9.07 7.98
CA PHE A 204 3.10 -8.02 7.08
C PHE A 204 3.82 -6.68 7.37
N SER A 205 4.39 -6.47 8.57
CA SER A 205 5.33 -5.35 8.82
C SER A 205 6.49 -5.29 7.81
N LEU A 206 7.03 -6.45 7.42
CA LEU A 206 8.08 -6.55 6.40
C LEU A 206 7.54 -6.16 5.03
N ILE A 207 6.34 -6.64 4.68
CA ILE A 207 5.72 -6.32 3.39
C ILE A 207 5.41 -4.81 3.29
N ALA A 208 4.98 -4.15 4.38
CA ALA A 208 4.78 -2.69 4.38
C ALA A 208 6.10 -1.92 4.20
N MET A 209 7.19 -2.35 4.86
CA MET A 209 8.50 -1.75 4.67
C MET A 209 8.99 -1.88 3.23
N VAL A 210 8.77 -3.04 2.59
CA VAL A 210 9.12 -3.25 1.19
C VAL A 210 8.24 -2.39 0.28
N GLU A 211 6.93 -2.33 0.51
CA GLU A 211 6.02 -1.51 -0.29
C GLU A 211 6.36 -0.01 -0.22
N ASP A 212 6.68 0.51 0.96
CA ASP A 212 7.10 1.91 1.12
C ASP A 212 8.43 2.17 0.40
N ALA A 213 9.39 1.24 0.46
CA ALA A 213 10.63 1.35 -0.29
C ALA A 213 10.38 1.36 -1.81
N VAL A 214 9.53 0.46 -2.31
CA VAL A 214 9.16 0.43 -3.74
C VAL A 214 8.57 1.79 -4.14
N ARG A 215 7.63 2.33 -3.34
CA ARG A 215 7.00 3.63 -3.57
C ARG A 215 8.01 4.77 -3.71
N ASN A 216 9.08 4.73 -2.94
CA ASN A 216 10.13 5.74 -2.96
C ASN A 216 11.17 5.52 -4.09
N PHE A 217 11.33 4.30 -4.58
CA PHE A 217 12.32 3.96 -5.62
C PHE A 217 11.81 4.09 -7.04
N VAL A 218 10.49 4.06 -7.26
CA VAL A 218 9.91 4.04 -8.60
C VAL A 218 8.89 5.18 -8.78
N PRO A 219 8.72 5.72 -10.00
CA PRO A 219 7.69 6.72 -10.28
C PRO A 219 6.28 6.17 -10.06
N SER A 220 5.30 7.06 -9.83
CA SER A 220 3.91 6.70 -9.48
C SER A 220 3.25 5.68 -10.41
N HIS A 221 3.44 5.81 -11.73
CA HIS A 221 2.89 4.86 -12.70
C HIS A 221 3.49 3.45 -12.55
N ARG A 222 4.76 3.35 -12.16
CA ARG A 222 5.44 2.08 -11.90
C ARG A 222 5.00 1.50 -10.56
N PHE A 223 4.84 2.34 -9.55
CA PHE A 223 4.33 1.91 -8.26
C PHE A 223 2.91 1.31 -8.40
N LEU A 224 2.05 1.96 -9.20
CA LEU A 224 0.73 1.42 -9.53
C LEU A 224 0.82 0.06 -10.21
N HIS A 225 1.74 -0.10 -11.17
CA HIS A 225 2.00 -1.40 -11.80
C HIS A 225 2.44 -2.46 -10.77
N CYS A 226 3.44 -2.18 -9.94
CA CYS A 226 3.88 -3.09 -8.88
C CYS A 226 2.74 -3.48 -7.94
N ARG A 227 1.88 -2.51 -7.56
CA ARG A 227 0.72 -2.79 -6.68
C ARG A 227 -0.32 -3.66 -7.37
N ASN A 228 -0.60 -3.44 -8.64
CA ASN A 228 -1.53 -4.28 -9.40
C ASN A 228 -1.00 -5.72 -9.54
N VAL A 229 0.31 -5.88 -9.76
CA VAL A 229 0.97 -7.20 -9.78
C VAL A 229 0.90 -7.86 -8.40
N ALA A 230 1.13 -7.12 -7.31
CA ALA A 230 1.04 -7.61 -5.94
C ALA A 230 -0.36 -8.13 -5.58
N VAL A 231 -1.40 -7.35 -5.91
CA VAL A 231 -2.80 -7.71 -5.67
C VAL A 231 -3.18 -8.94 -6.49
N LEU A 232 -2.88 -8.96 -7.78
CA LEU A 232 -3.20 -10.11 -8.62
C LEU A 232 -2.42 -11.37 -8.20
N SER A 233 -1.16 -11.21 -7.77
CA SER A 233 -0.36 -12.32 -7.24
C SER A 233 -0.95 -12.88 -5.94
N TRP A 234 -1.48 -12.03 -5.05
CA TRP A 234 -2.20 -12.46 -3.86
C TRP A 234 -3.41 -13.33 -4.21
N ASP A 235 -4.23 -12.88 -5.16
CA ASP A 235 -5.44 -13.59 -5.59
C ASP A 235 -5.09 -14.94 -6.23
N LEU A 236 -4.14 -14.96 -7.17
CA LEU A 236 -3.68 -16.19 -7.81
C LEU A 236 -3.03 -17.17 -6.82
N CYS A 237 -2.29 -16.67 -5.83
CA CYS A 237 -1.75 -17.51 -4.76
C CYS A 237 -2.87 -18.20 -3.98
N GLY A 238 -3.92 -17.46 -3.62
CA GLY A 238 -5.10 -18.03 -2.95
C GLY A 238 -5.81 -19.10 -3.79
N GLU A 239 -5.87 -18.91 -5.11
CA GLU A 239 -6.46 -19.87 -6.06
C GLU A 239 -5.62 -21.15 -6.21
N PHE A 240 -4.29 -21.03 -6.29
CA PHE A 240 -3.38 -22.14 -6.55
C PHE A 240 -2.73 -22.74 -5.29
N GLY A 241 -3.18 -22.37 -4.09
CA GLY A 241 -2.69 -22.94 -2.84
C GLY A 241 -1.25 -22.54 -2.46
N VAL A 242 -0.81 -21.37 -2.91
CA VAL A 242 0.46 -20.74 -2.53
C VAL A 242 0.18 -19.69 -1.44
N ASP A 243 1.10 -19.44 -0.50
CA ASP A 243 0.89 -18.41 0.52
C ASP A 243 0.68 -17.02 -0.14
N PRO A 244 -0.51 -16.40 0.02
CA PRO A 244 -0.81 -15.11 -0.60
C PRO A 244 0.14 -13.99 -0.19
N ARG A 245 0.70 -14.04 1.03
CA ARG A 245 1.67 -13.04 1.52
C ARG A 245 2.97 -13.08 0.74
N LYS A 246 3.45 -14.29 0.39
CA LYS A 246 4.61 -14.43 -0.50
C LYS A 246 4.30 -13.84 -1.89
N GLY A 247 3.09 -14.10 -2.39
CA GLY A 247 2.55 -13.54 -3.63
C GLY A 247 2.62 -12.03 -3.68
N TYR A 248 2.05 -11.37 -2.67
CA TYR A 248 2.06 -9.92 -2.58
C TYR A 248 3.48 -9.37 -2.41
N LEU A 249 4.30 -9.96 -1.53
CA LEU A 249 5.68 -9.52 -1.29
C LEU A 249 6.51 -9.56 -2.58
N ALA A 250 6.50 -10.68 -3.29
CA ALA A 250 7.23 -10.81 -4.54
C ALA A 250 6.65 -9.88 -5.61
N GLY A 251 5.32 -9.77 -5.70
CA GLY A 251 4.64 -8.92 -6.66
C GLY A 251 4.89 -7.42 -6.44
N ILE A 252 4.92 -6.92 -5.20
CA ILE A 252 5.19 -5.49 -4.95
C ILE A 252 6.66 -5.14 -5.21
N ALA A 253 7.56 -6.09 -4.97
CA ALA A 253 9.00 -5.87 -5.08
C ALA A 253 9.60 -6.11 -6.48
N HIS A 254 8.90 -6.83 -7.36
CA HIS A 254 9.48 -7.37 -8.60
C HIS A 254 10.23 -6.32 -9.46
N ASP A 255 9.69 -5.10 -9.56
CA ASP A 255 10.21 -4.00 -10.38
C ASP A 255 10.92 -2.91 -9.55
N MET A 256 11.22 -3.14 -8.26
CA MET A 256 11.68 -2.11 -7.34
C MET A 256 13.02 -1.45 -7.74
N CYS A 257 13.89 -2.20 -8.42
CA CYS A 257 15.17 -1.70 -8.92
C CYS A 257 15.11 -1.18 -10.36
N LYS A 258 13.92 -1.09 -10.98
CA LYS A 258 13.78 -0.75 -12.41
C LYS A 258 14.34 0.63 -12.80
N HIS A 259 14.43 1.54 -11.83
CA HIS A 259 14.91 2.92 -12.03
C HIS A 259 16.28 3.19 -11.38
N PHE A 260 16.98 2.15 -10.92
CA PHE A 260 18.33 2.29 -10.39
C PHE A 260 19.32 2.60 -11.50
N SER A 261 20.47 3.18 -11.15
CA SER A 261 21.51 3.47 -12.14
C SER A 261 22.11 2.18 -12.71
N GLU A 262 22.67 2.24 -13.92
CA GLU A 262 23.33 1.06 -14.51
C GLU A 262 24.48 0.53 -13.63
N ALA A 263 25.17 1.42 -12.90
CA ALA A 263 26.22 1.05 -11.97
C ALA A 263 25.66 0.21 -10.81
N ASP A 264 24.59 0.70 -10.16
CA ASP A 264 23.94 0.00 -9.04
C ASP A 264 23.35 -1.35 -9.49
N LEU A 265 22.73 -1.38 -10.68
CA LEU A 265 22.18 -2.61 -11.25
C LEU A 265 23.26 -3.66 -11.48
N ARG A 266 24.44 -3.26 -11.99
CA ARG A 266 25.56 -4.17 -12.20
C ARG A 266 26.18 -4.64 -10.89
N GLU A 267 26.31 -3.75 -9.91
CA GLU A 267 26.83 -4.10 -8.59
C GLU A 267 25.93 -5.13 -7.90
N LEU A 268 24.64 -4.84 -7.80
CA LEU A 268 23.67 -5.73 -7.16
C LEU A 268 23.52 -7.05 -7.91
N ALA A 269 23.41 -7.03 -9.24
CA ALA A 269 23.25 -8.28 -9.98
C ALA A 269 24.53 -9.14 -10.02
N SER A 270 25.73 -8.55 -9.91
CA SER A 270 26.97 -9.34 -9.85
C SER A 270 27.12 -10.09 -8.52
N ALA A 271 26.39 -9.66 -7.49
CA ALA A 271 26.44 -10.23 -6.16
C ALA A 271 25.69 -11.56 -6.00
N ASP A 272 24.88 -11.98 -6.99
CA ASP A 272 24.19 -13.27 -6.97
C ASP A 272 25.05 -14.45 -7.49
N GLY A 273 26.29 -14.17 -7.92
CA GLY A 273 27.22 -15.19 -8.42
C GLY A 273 26.99 -15.66 -9.87
N GLY A 274 25.94 -15.20 -10.55
CA GLY A 274 25.58 -15.62 -11.92
C GLY A 274 26.35 -14.92 -13.05
N GLY A 275 27.17 -13.91 -12.73
CA GLY A 275 27.87 -13.07 -13.72
C GLY A 275 26.91 -12.22 -14.56
N ILE A 276 27.44 -11.41 -15.49
CA ILE A 276 26.64 -10.56 -16.39
C ILE A 276 26.76 -11.09 -17.82
N SER A 277 25.64 -11.58 -18.37
CA SER A 277 25.55 -12.12 -19.72
C SER A 277 25.80 -11.05 -20.80
N LYS A 278 26.12 -11.49 -22.02
CA LYS A 278 26.29 -10.57 -23.17
C LYS A 278 25.02 -9.75 -23.45
N LEU A 279 23.84 -10.31 -23.18
CA LEU A 279 22.57 -9.61 -23.37
C LEU A 279 22.38 -8.51 -22.31
N GLU A 280 22.66 -8.81 -21.05
CA GLU A 280 22.60 -7.84 -19.96
C GLU A 280 23.67 -6.75 -20.09
N GLN A 281 24.85 -7.07 -20.65
CA GLN A 281 25.85 -6.06 -20.97
C GLN A 281 25.35 -5.05 -22.01
N LYS A 282 24.61 -5.52 -23.03
CA LYS A 282 24.01 -4.68 -24.08
C LYS A 282 22.77 -3.94 -23.60
N LYS A 283 22.00 -4.53 -22.69
CA LYS A 283 20.76 -3.96 -22.14
C LYS A 283 20.75 -4.08 -20.61
N PRO A 284 21.47 -3.18 -19.90
CA PRO A 284 21.62 -3.23 -18.44
C PRO A 284 20.28 -3.17 -17.69
N SER A 285 19.26 -2.56 -18.30
CA SER A 285 17.90 -2.53 -17.74
C SER A 285 17.32 -3.92 -17.48
N LEU A 286 17.85 -5.00 -18.07
CA LEU A 286 17.41 -6.38 -17.77
C LEU A 286 17.88 -6.88 -16.39
N LEU A 287 18.92 -6.25 -15.82
CA LEU A 287 19.48 -6.64 -14.53
C LEU A 287 18.57 -6.33 -13.34
N HIS A 288 17.57 -5.46 -13.48
CA HIS A 288 16.68 -5.04 -12.38
C HIS A 288 16.06 -6.20 -11.62
N ALA A 289 15.68 -7.30 -12.29
CA ALA A 289 15.04 -8.44 -11.64
C ALA A 289 16.01 -9.15 -10.68
N ARG A 290 17.24 -9.40 -11.13
CA ARG A 290 18.31 -9.99 -10.31
C ARG A 290 18.76 -9.04 -9.21
N ALA A 291 18.91 -7.76 -9.55
CA ALA A 291 19.24 -6.71 -8.60
C ALA A 291 18.18 -6.59 -7.49
N ALA A 292 16.88 -6.66 -7.83
CA ALA A 292 15.79 -6.61 -6.87
C ALA A 292 15.82 -7.81 -5.91
N ALA A 293 16.09 -9.03 -6.40
CA ALA A 293 16.22 -10.20 -5.54
C ALA A 293 17.39 -10.05 -4.53
N VAL A 294 18.57 -9.64 -5.00
CA VAL A 294 19.74 -9.38 -4.12
C VAL A 294 19.46 -8.23 -3.16
N PHE A 295 18.74 -7.20 -3.60
CA PHE A 295 18.38 -6.07 -2.76
C PHE A 295 17.42 -6.48 -1.64
N LEU A 296 16.41 -7.31 -1.94
CA LEU A 296 15.49 -7.85 -0.94
C LEU A 296 16.22 -8.66 0.14
N GLU A 297 17.13 -9.52 -0.28
CA GLU A 297 17.95 -10.31 0.63
C GLU A 297 18.80 -9.42 1.55
N ARG A 298 19.60 -8.52 0.95
CA ARG A 298 20.56 -7.70 1.70
C ARG A 298 19.91 -6.61 2.56
N ARG A 299 18.86 -5.96 2.06
CA ARG A 299 18.28 -4.77 2.69
C ARG A 299 17.12 -5.09 3.62
N PHE A 300 16.37 -6.15 3.34
CA PHE A 300 15.18 -6.54 4.08
C PHE A 300 15.31 -7.90 4.78
N GLY A 301 16.45 -8.59 4.62
CA GLY A 301 16.71 -9.87 5.31
C GLY A 301 15.84 -11.02 4.79
N ILE A 302 15.30 -10.90 3.58
CA ILE A 302 14.45 -11.92 2.97
C ILE A 302 15.33 -13.06 2.46
N SER A 303 15.20 -14.24 3.07
CA SER A 303 16.01 -15.43 2.73
C SER A 303 15.22 -16.58 2.11
N ASP A 304 13.90 -16.44 1.93
CA ASP A 304 13.08 -17.49 1.33
C ASP A 304 13.15 -17.41 -0.20
N GLU A 305 13.79 -18.44 -0.76
CA GLU A 305 14.14 -18.54 -2.17
C GLU A 305 12.92 -18.56 -3.09
N ASP A 306 11.72 -18.97 -2.63
CA ASP A 306 10.53 -18.88 -3.48
C ASP A 306 10.26 -17.43 -3.87
N VAL A 307 10.37 -16.51 -2.90
CA VAL A 307 10.16 -15.06 -3.13
C VAL A 307 11.30 -14.48 -3.95
N LEU A 308 12.55 -14.83 -3.59
CA LEU A 308 13.72 -14.33 -4.30
C LEU A 308 13.71 -14.78 -5.76
N ASP A 309 13.40 -16.05 -6.05
CA ASP A 309 13.29 -16.59 -7.40
C ASP A 309 12.11 -15.98 -8.18
N ALA A 310 10.97 -15.76 -7.51
CA ALA A 310 9.83 -15.11 -8.13
C ALA A 310 10.18 -13.70 -8.60
N VAL A 311 10.95 -12.95 -7.83
CA VAL A 311 11.47 -11.63 -8.21
C VAL A 311 12.59 -11.75 -9.25
N ARG A 312 13.53 -12.68 -9.07
CA ARG A 312 14.71 -12.87 -9.92
C ARG A 312 14.34 -13.24 -11.36
N PHE A 313 13.32 -14.07 -11.55
CA PHE A 313 12.96 -14.65 -12.85
C PHE A 313 11.70 -14.06 -13.50
N HIS A 314 11.06 -13.04 -12.91
CA HIS A 314 9.80 -12.50 -13.44
C HIS A 314 9.88 -11.96 -14.88
N THR A 315 11.07 -11.57 -15.36
CA THR A 315 11.24 -11.06 -16.74
C THR A 315 11.66 -12.12 -17.75
N THR A 316 12.61 -13.00 -17.37
CA THR A 316 13.26 -13.93 -18.29
C THR A 316 12.63 -15.31 -18.27
N GLY A 317 12.00 -15.69 -17.17
CA GLY A 317 11.62 -17.06 -16.89
C GLY A 317 12.83 -17.96 -16.60
N SER A 318 12.56 -19.12 -16.00
CA SER A 318 13.55 -20.17 -15.71
C SER A 318 12.88 -21.55 -15.71
N GLU A 319 13.61 -22.59 -16.09
CA GLU A 319 13.13 -23.98 -16.01
C GLU A 319 12.88 -24.44 -14.56
N PHE A 320 13.44 -23.72 -13.59
CA PHE A 320 13.34 -23.99 -12.16
C PHE A 320 12.25 -23.17 -11.47
N MET A 321 11.38 -22.46 -12.21
CA MET A 321 10.34 -21.65 -11.60
C MET A 321 9.35 -22.50 -10.80
N GLY A 322 9.35 -22.29 -9.48
CA GLY A 322 8.33 -22.80 -8.58
C GLY A 322 6.96 -22.13 -8.80
N PRO A 323 5.91 -22.58 -8.08
CA PRO A 323 4.56 -22.05 -8.21
C PRO A 323 4.47 -20.52 -8.04
N LEU A 324 5.14 -19.97 -7.01
CA LEU A 324 5.13 -18.54 -6.75
C LEU A 324 5.76 -17.72 -7.89
N ALA A 325 6.88 -18.18 -8.44
CA ALA A 325 7.54 -17.51 -9.55
C ALA A 325 6.65 -17.48 -10.80
N LYS A 326 5.94 -18.57 -11.09
CA LYS A 326 4.96 -18.62 -12.18
C LYS A 326 3.82 -17.63 -11.97
N ILE A 327 3.29 -17.56 -10.75
CA ILE A 327 2.22 -16.61 -10.38
C ILE A 327 2.66 -15.16 -10.61
N VAL A 328 3.83 -14.76 -10.10
CA VAL A 328 4.33 -13.38 -10.26
C VAL A 328 4.61 -13.06 -11.73
N TYR A 329 5.16 -14.02 -12.48
CA TYR A 329 5.36 -13.87 -13.93
C TYR A 329 4.04 -13.65 -14.67
N ILE A 330 3.01 -14.46 -14.37
CA ILE A 330 1.67 -14.31 -14.94
C ILE A 330 1.12 -12.93 -14.59
N ALA A 331 1.11 -12.57 -13.31
CA ALA A 331 0.56 -11.32 -12.82
C ALA A 331 1.21 -10.10 -13.49
N ASP A 332 2.53 -10.07 -13.65
CA ASP A 332 3.26 -9.01 -14.35
C ASP A 332 2.76 -8.78 -15.79
N LYS A 333 2.39 -9.86 -16.50
CA LYS A 333 1.96 -9.76 -17.90
C LYS A 333 0.49 -9.42 -18.08
N ILE A 334 -0.36 -9.77 -17.12
CA ILE A 334 -1.83 -9.72 -17.31
C ILE A 334 -2.55 -8.70 -16.42
N GLU A 335 -1.85 -8.06 -15.49
CA GLU A 335 -2.42 -7.07 -14.57
C GLU A 335 -3.24 -5.97 -15.29
N VAL A 336 -4.18 -5.37 -14.56
CA VAL A 336 -5.24 -4.53 -15.11
C VAL A 336 -4.73 -3.33 -15.94
N GLY A 337 -3.56 -2.78 -15.59
CA GLY A 337 -2.92 -1.64 -16.25
C GLY A 337 -2.15 -1.96 -17.54
N ARG A 338 -1.94 -3.24 -17.88
CA ARG A 338 -1.31 -3.65 -19.14
C ARG A 338 -2.27 -3.42 -20.32
N ASN A 339 -1.79 -2.69 -21.33
CA ASN A 339 -2.51 -2.45 -22.59
C ASN A 339 -2.10 -3.48 -23.65
N ASN A 340 -2.96 -3.70 -24.66
CA ASN A 340 -2.71 -4.60 -25.79
C ASN A 340 -2.41 -6.06 -25.43
N ILE A 341 -3.01 -6.56 -24.34
CA ILE A 341 -2.89 -7.96 -23.96
C ILE A 341 -3.82 -8.78 -24.85
N ASN A 342 -3.32 -9.90 -25.35
CA ASN A 342 -4.18 -10.91 -25.98
C ASN A 342 -5.26 -11.33 -24.96
N PRO A 343 -6.57 -11.20 -25.28
CA PRO A 343 -7.65 -11.56 -24.34
C PRO A 343 -7.50 -12.96 -23.76
N ARG A 344 -6.89 -13.90 -24.50
CA ARG A 344 -6.59 -15.26 -24.05
C ARG A 344 -5.69 -15.34 -22.81
N MET A 345 -4.86 -14.32 -22.56
CA MET A 345 -4.00 -14.28 -21.37
C MET A 345 -4.78 -13.87 -20.11
N ARG A 346 -5.88 -13.12 -20.26
CA ARG A 346 -6.77 -12.71 -19.16
C ARG A 346 -7.97 -13.62 -18.97
N ASP A 347 -8.25 -14.49 -19.94
CA ASP A 347 -9.22 -15.56 -19.82
C ASP A 347 -8.64 -16.65 -18.92
N VAL A 348 -8.48 -16.31 -17.64
CA VAL A 348 -8.14 -17.23 -16.56
C VAL A 348 -9.34 -18.13 -16.42
N GLY A 349 -9.39 -19.18 -17.24
CA GLY A 349 -10.47 -20.15 -17.20
C GLY A 349 -10.54 -20.71 -15.78
N LYS A 350 -11.74 -20.70 -15.18
CA LYS A 350 -12.03 -21.14 -13.81
C LYS A 350 -11.60 -22.59 -13.47
N ASN A 351 -10.93 -23.29 -14.38
CA ASN A 351 -10.50 -24.68 -14.30
C ASN A 351 -9.08 -24.93 -14.85
N ALA A 352 -8.29 -23.89 -15.16
CA ALA A 352 -6.94 -24.07 -15.70
C ALA A 352 -5.93 -24.36 -14.57
N ASP A 353 -5.07 -25.36 -14.78
CA ASP A 353 -3.93 -25.60 -13.88
C ASP A 353 -2.88 -24.50 -14.03
N LEU A 354 -2.12 -24.21 -12.95
CA LEU A 354 -1.14 -23.12 -12.92
C LEU A 354 -0.10 -23.24 -14.04
N ASP A 355 0.34 -24.46 -14.34
CA ASP A 355 1.35 -24.70 -15.38
C ASP A 355 0.80 -24.40 -16.77
N GLN A 356 -0.47 -24.72 -17.03
CA GLN A 356 -1.14 -24.41 -18.29
C GLN A 356 -1.32 -22.90 -18.49
N LEU A 357 -1.71 -22.20 -17.43
CA LEU A 357 -1.84 -20.74 -17.44
C LEU A 357 -0.48 -20.08 -17.69
N PHE A 358 0.54 -20.54 -16.98
CA PHE A 358 1.91 -20.06 -17.15
C PHE A 358 2.42 -20.29 -18.58
N GLU A 359 2.27 -21.51 -19.11
CA GLU A 359 2.69 -21.82 -20.48
C GLU A 359 1.97 -20.95 -21.51
N THR A 360 0.69 -20.65 -21.31
CA THR A 360 -0.08 -19.78 -22.21
C THR A 360 0.52 -18.37 -22.22
N VAL A 361 0.72 -17.78 -21.04
CA VAL A 361 1.29 -16.42 -20.90
C VAL A 361 2.74 -16.37 -21.39
N PHE A 362 3.53 -17.40 -21.10
CA PHE A 362 4.92 -17.51 -21.54
C PHE A 362 5.03 -17.60 -23.06
N ASN A 363 4.25 -18.46 -23.71
CA ASN A 363 4.28 -18.63 -25.16
C ASN A 363 3.85 -17.36 -25.90
N GLU A 364 2.84 -16.65 -25.41
CA GLU A 364 2.43 -15.34 -25.96
C GLU A 364 3.55 -14.30 -25.78
N THR A 365 4.26 -14.31 -24.66
CA THR A 365 5.41 -13.43 -24.44
C THR A 365 6.56 -13.73 -25.40
N VAL A 366 6.87 -15.01 -25.63
CA VAL A 366 7.89 -15.44 -26.60
C VAL A 366 7.50 -15.04 -28.02
N ALA A 367 6.25 -15.28 -28.42
CA ALA A 367 5.74 -14.91 -29.74
C ALA A 367 5.81 -13.39 -29.97
N TYR A 368 5.49 -12.60 -28.93
CA TYR A 368 5.66 -11.15 -28.98
C TYR A 368 7.13 -10.75 -29.17
N LEU A 369 8.06 -11.31 -28.40
CA LEU A 369 9.48 -11.00 -28.53
C LEU A 369 10.03 -11.36 -29.91
N ASP A 370 9.62 -12.51 -30.47
CA ASP A 370 9.98 -12.96 -31.81
C ASP A 370 9.42 -12.01 -32.89
N SER A 371 8.16 -11.57 -32.75
CA SER A 371 7.54 -10.58 -33.66
C SER A 371 8.25 -9.21 -33.67
N GLN A 372 8.98 -8.90 -32.60
CA GLN A 372 9.78 -7.68 -32.46
C GLN A 372 11.26 -7.91 -32.81
N GLU A 373 11.62 -9.09 -33.32
CA GLU A 373 12.99 -9.50 -33.65
C GLU A 373 13.98 -9.36 -32.47
N LEU A 374 13.48 -9.52 -31.24
CA LEU A 374 14.27 -9.38 -30.02
C LEU A 374 14.96 -10.68 -29.63
N VAL A 375 16.23 -10.57 -29.21
CA VAL A 375 17.02 -11.71 -28.76
C VAL A 375 16.50 -12.24 -27.43
N LEU A 376 16.10 -13.51 -27.40
CA LEU A 376 15.71 -14.21 -26.17
C LEU A 376 16.90 -14.40 -25.23
N SER A 377 16.64 -14.22 -23.93
CA SER A 377 17.60 -14.56 -22.88
C SER A 377 17.89 -16.06 -22.89
N GLU A 378 19.06 -16.46 -22.36
CA GLU A 378 19.41 -17.87 -22.27
C GLU A 378 18.42 -18.67 -21.41
N GLY A 379 17.97 -18.09 -20.28
CA GLY A 379 16.94 -18.69 -19.43
C GLY A 379 15.62 -18.90 -20.17
N THR A 380 15.17 -17.90 -20.93
CA THR A 380 13.96 -18.00 -21.76
C THR A 380 14.08 -19.11 -22.80
N ARG A 381 15.24 -19.22 -23.48
CA ARG A 381 15.47 -20.26 -24.49
C ARG A 381 15.43 -21.67 -23.88
N ARG A 382 16.13 -21.87 -22.75
CA ARG A 382 16.14 -23.16 -22.05
C ARG A 382 14.74 -23.56 -21.56
N LEU A 383 13.98 -22.61 -21.02
CA LEU A 383 12.60 -22.85 -20.59
C LEU A 383 11.70 -23.24 -21.79
N LEU A 384 11.83 -22.55 -22.92
CA LEU A 384 11.09 -22.89 -24.15
C LEU A 384 11.42 -24.32 -24.63
N GLU A 385 12.70 -24.69 -24.68
CA GLU A 385 13.14 -26.04 -25.04
C GLU A 385 12.60 -27.11 -24.06
N SER A 386 12.57 -26.80 -22.76
CA SER A 386 12.04 -27.68 -21.72
C SER A 386 10.53 -27.94 -21.88
N ILE A 387 9.75 -26.88 -22.14
CA ILE A 387 8.30 -26.99 -22.40
C ILE A 387 8.03 -27.81 -23.67
N GLN A 388 8.81 -27.59 -24.74
CA GLN A 388 8.67 -28.35 -25.99
C GLN A 388 8.97 -29.84 -25.80
N LYS A 389 10.01 -30.19 -25.04
CA LYS A 389 10.36 -31.59 -24.73
C LYS A 389 9.30 -32.34 -23.92
N LYS A 390 8.53 -31.66 -23.06
CA LYS A 390 7.44 -32.27 -22.29
C LYS A 390 6.21 -32.63 -23.13
N ARG A 391 6.07 -32.06 -24.33
CA ARG A 391 4.94 -32.27 -25.24
C ARG A 391 5.18 -33.39 -26.27
N THR A 392 6.44 -33.78 -26.47
CA THR A 392 6.88 -34.96 -27.25
C THR A 392 7.03 -36.16 -26.35
#